data_AF-A0A4S8KVM3-F1
#
_entry.id   AF-A0A4S8KVM3-F1
#
_cell.length_a   1.000
_cell.length_b   1.000
_cell.length_c   1.000
_cell.angle_alpha   90.00
_cell.angle_beta   90.00
_cell.angle_gamma   90.00
#
_symmetry.space_group_name_H-M   'P 1'
#
loop_
_entity.id
_entity.type
_entity.pdbx_description
1 polymer ?
#
loop_
_entity_poly.entity_id
_entity_poly.type
_entity_poly.pdbx_seq_one_letter_code
_entity_poly.pdbx_strand_id
1 'polypeptide(L)'
;KRLRWEQKYGHLTPEEACAEQAKLWSRPGSSPVYQHFHPPIVEEYKGRMMHVFVCKKCVHSVLSAILSPYEDSTGNFNAHIARCDPQKKGNIANYAAGSTYSAPKF
;
A
#
# COMPACT_ATOMS: atom_id res chain seq x y z
N LYS A 1 12.78 -5.45 13.65
CA LYS A 1 12.42 -5.66 12.23
C LYS A 1 13.66 -5.62 11.34
N ARG A 2 14.44 -4.53 11.38
CA ARG A 2 15.71 -4.40 10.65
C ARG A 2 16.68 -5.59 10.82
N LEU A 3 17.01 -6.00 12.05
CA LEU A 3 17.90 -7.16 12.28
C LEU A 3 17.42 -8.48 11.63
N ARG A 4 16.09 -8.73 11.65
CA ARG A 4 15.51 -9.91 11.00
C ARG A 4 15.59 -9.82 9.47
N TRP A 5 15.41 -8.61 8.94
CA TRP A 5 15.56 -8.34 7.52
C TRP A 5 17.02 -8.52 7.09
N GLU A 6 17.97 -8.00 7.85
CA GLU A 6 19.41 -8.17 7.61
C GLU A 6 19.84 -9.65 7.69
N GLN A 7 19.32 -10.43 8.63
CA GLN A 7 19.58 -11.87 8.67
C GLN A 7 19.06 -12.61 7.43
N LYS A 8 17.92 -12.17 6.89
CA LYS A 8 17.26 -12.82 5.77
C LYS A 8 17.82 -12.40 4.41
N TYR A 9 18.17 -11.12 4.27
CA TYR A 9 18.51 -10.49 2.98
C TYR A 9 19.90 -9.85 2.96
N GLY A 10 20.63 -9.80 4.09
CA GLY A 10 21.91 -9.10 4.19
C GLY A 10 23.06 -9.73 3.39
N HIS A 11 22.87 -10.93 2.86
CA HIS A 11 23.81 -11.58 1.93
C HIS A 11 23.48 -11.30 0.45
N LEU A 12 22.33 -10.66 0.18
CA LEU A 12 21.87 -10.31 -1.16
C LEU A 12 22.17 -8.85 -1.46
N THR A 13 22.24 -8.53 -2.75
CA THR A 13 22.25 -7.12 -3.16
C THR A 13 20.90 -6.46 -2.83
N PRO A 14 20.85 -5.13 -2.65
CA PRO A 14 19.59 -4.43 -2.35
C PRO A 14 18.50 -4.68 -3.40
N GLU A 15 18.87 -4.82 -4.66
CA GLU A 15 17.98 -5.10 -5.79
C GLU A 15 17.39 -6.51 -5.73
N GLU A 16 18.22 -7.52 -5.46
CA GLU A 16 17.77 -8.90 -5.27
C GLU A 16 16.89 -9.04 -4.03
N ALA A 17 17.24 -8.38 -2.93
CA ALA A 17 16.43 -8.33 -1.72
C ALA A 17 15.05 -7.71 -2.01
N CYS A 18 15.01 -6.62 -2.80
CA CYS A 18 13.77 -5.99 -3.25
C CYS A 18 12.93 -6.95 -4.10
N ALA A 19 13.55 -7.66 -5.04
CA ALA A 19 12.85 -8.61 -5.91
C ALA A 19 12.25 -9.78 -5.11
N GLU A 20 13.00 -10.36 -4.17
CA GLU A 20 12.50 -11.42 -3.27
C GLU A 20 11.38 -10.92 -2.35
N GLN A 21 11.49 -9.70 -1.85
CA GLN A 21 10.46 -9.11 -1.01
C GLN A 21 9.20 -8.73 -1.81
N ALA A 22 9.36 -8.27 -3.05
CA ALA A 22 8.26 -7.99 -3.97
C ALA A 22 7.40 -9.22 -4.24
N LYS A 23 8.00 -10.41 -4.35
CA LYS A 23 7.26 -11.68 -4.49
C LYS A 23 6.32 -11.95 -3.32
N LEU A 24 6.71 -11.56 -2.10
CA LEU A 24 5.87 -11.70 -0.91
C LEU A 24 4.69 -10.73 -0.94
N TRP A 25 4.93 -9.49 -1.36
CA TRP A 25 3.89 -8.47 -1.50
C TRP A 25 2.93 -8.75 -2.65
N SER A 26 3.35 -9.45 -3.69
CA SER A 26 2.51 -9.82 -4.84
C SER A 26 1.89 -11.22 -4.75
N ARG A 27 2.12 -11.97 -3.66
CA ARG A 27 1.61 -13.34 -3.50
C ARG A 27 0.07 -13.38 -3.44
N PRO A 28 -0.61 -14.41 -3.97
CA PRO A 28 -2.03 -14.63 -3.71
C PRO A 28 -2.35 -14.62 -2.21
N GLY A 29 -3.30 -13.79 -1.79
CA GLY A 29 -3.66 -13.56 -0.38
C GLY A 29 -2.88 -12.43 0.30
N SER A 30 -1.97 -11.74 -0.41
CA SER A 30 -1.38 -10.49 0.07
C SER A 30 -2.37 -9.32 0.02
N SER A 31 -1.98 -8.21 0.65
CA SER A 31 -2.83 -7.03 0.75
C SER A 31 -3.11 -6.41 -0.63
N PRO A 32 -4.37 -6.05 -0.96
CA PRO A 32 -4.76 -5.57 -2.29
C PRO A 32 -4.09 -4.24 -2.66
N VAL A 33 -3.59 -3.49 -1.67
CA VAL A 33 -2.88 -2.21 -1.85
C VAL A 33 -1.71 -2.36 -2.82
N TYR A 34 -0.95 -3.45 -2.75
CA TYR A 34 0.22 -3.68 -3.60
C TYR A 34 -0.14 -3.86 -5.08
N GLN A 35 -1.38 -4.30 -5.39
CA GLN A 35 -1.82 -4.49 -6.78
C GLN A 35 -2.00 -3.16 -7.52
N HIS A 36 -2.20 -2.06 -6.79
CA HIS A 36 -2.35 -0.71 -7.33
C HIS A 36 -1.03 -0.11 -7.84
N PHE A 37 0.11 -0.69 -7.45
CA PHE A 37 1.44 -0.20 -7.79
C PHE A 37 2.16 -1.18 -8.73
N HIS A 38 3.12 -0.67 -9.50
CA HIS A 38 4.12 -1.48 -10.18
C HIS A 38 5.04 -2.16 -9.17
N PRO A 39 5.74 -3.23 -9.58
CA PRO A 39 6.81 -3.80 -8.76
C PRO A 39 7.78 -2.72 -8.30
N PRO A 40 8.21 -2.74 -7.03
CA PRO A 40 9.05 -1.70 -6.47
C PRO A 40 10.45 -1.74 -7.09
N ILE A 41 11.04 -0.56 -7.22
CA ILE A 41 12.45 -0.37 -7.55
C ILE A 41 13.20 0.06 -6.30
N VAL A 42 14.52 -0.14 -6.29
CA VAL A 42 15.38 0.36 -5.22
C VAL A 42 15.95 1.70 -5.63
N GLU A 43 15.75 2.71 -4.79
CA GLU A 43 16.39 4.01 -4.97
C GLU A 43 16.99 4.51 -3.66
N GLU A 44 18.05 5.30 -3.79
CA GLU A 44 18.60 6.04 -2.67
C GLU A 44 17.75 7.29 -2.41
N TYR A 45 17.12 7.35 -1.24
CA TYR A 45 16.40 8.51 -0.78
C TYR A 45 16.98 9.02 0.53
N LYS A 46 17.56 10.22 0.49
CA LYS A 46 18.19 10.88 1.66
C LYS A 46 19.28 10.03 2.33
N GLY A 47 20.18 9.42 1.54
CA GLY A 47 21.28 8.60 2.07
C GLY A 47 20.87 7.21 2.55
N ARG A 48 19.66 6.75 2.19
CA ARG A 48 19.14 5.44 2.59
C ARG A 48 18.54 4.74 1.39
N MET A 49 18.83 3.46 1.26
CA MET A 49 18.20 2.60 0.25
C MET A 49 16.75 2.34 0.65
N MET A 50 15.82 2.67 -0.24
CA MET A 50 14.39 2.54 -0.03
C MET A 50 13.74 1.81 -1.21
N HIS A 51 12.61 1.17 -0.97
CA HIS A 51 11.76 0.62 -2.00
C HIS A 51 10.76 1.69 -2.45
N VAL A 52 10.80 2.02 -3.73
CA VAL A 52 9.94 3.03 -4.36
C VAL A 52 8.86 2.32 -5.16
N PHE A 53 7.61 2.63 -4.83
CA PHE A 53 6.44 2.13 -5.52
C PHE A 53 5.86 3.22 -6.41
N VAL A 54 5.62 2.85 -7.67
CA VAL A 54 5.02 3.73 -8.67
C VAL A 54 3.57 3.31 -8.91
N CYS A 55 2.65 4.26 -8.80
CA CYS A 55 1.24 4.02 -9.05
C CYS A 55 0.98 3.69 -10.52
N LYS A 56 0.19 2.63 -10.79
CA LYS A 56 -0.21 2.25 -12.16
C LYS A 56 -1.18 3.25 -12.80
N LYS A 57 -2.02 3.91 -11.99
CA LYS A 57 -3.08 4.83 -12.45
C LYS A 57 -2.59 6.27 -12.58
N CYS A 58 -1.76 6.71 -11.63
CA CYS A 58 -1.31 8.09 -11.51
C CYS A 58 0.17 8.20 -11.90
N VAL A 59 0.47 8.09 -13.20
CA VAL A 59 1.85 8.07 -13.74
C VAL A 59 2.62 9.37 -13.45
N HIS A 60 1.91 10.49 -13.28
CA HIS A 60 2.52 11.81 -13.05
C HIS A 60 2.90 12.08 -11.59
N SER A 61 2.48 11.26 -10.62
CA SER A 61 2.92 11.37 -9.23
C SER A 61 4.19 10.56 -9.02
N VAL A 62 5.34 11.19 -9.30
CA VAL A 62 6.70 10.63 -9.28
C VAL A 62 7.10 9.99 -7.94
N LEU A 63 6.31 10.15 -6.88
CA LEU A 63 6.52 9.52 -5.57
C LEU A 63 5.21 8.96 -5.04
N SER A 64 4.86 7.72 -5.43
CA SER A 64 3.55 7.18 -5.02
C SER A 64 3.60 6.52 -3.65
N ALA A 65 4.70 5.85 -3.29
CA ALA A 65 5.05 5.55 -1.91
C ALA A 65 6.50 5.10 -1.77
N ILE A 66 7.17 5.54 -0.69
CA ILE A 66 8.51 5.06 -0.31
C ILE A 66 8.36 4.19 0.94
N LEU A 67 8.98 3.02 0.93
CA LEU A 67 9.02 2.09 2.05
C LEU A 67 10.46 1.72 2.38
N SER A 68 10.83 1.75 3.66
CA SER A 68 12.12 1.17 4.08
C SER A 68 12.11 -0.35 3.87
N PRO A 69 13.25 -0.98 3.61
CA PRO A 69 13.29 -2.42 3.31
C PRO A 69 12.68 -3.34 4.37
N TYR A 70 12.78 -2.93 5.64
CA TYR A 70 12.30 -3.68 6.78
C TYR A 70 10.94 -3.19 7.32
N GLU A 71 10.28 -2.27 6.63
CA GLU A 71 8.95 -1.78 6.97
C GLU A 71 7.86 -2.52 6.20
N ASP A 72 6.73 -2.74 6.86
CA ASP A 72 5.59 -3.49 6.31
C ASP A 72 4.29 -2.66 6.33
N SER A 73 4.38 -1.40 6.77
CA SER A 73 3.22 -0.52 6.91
C SER A 73 2.72 -0.09 5.53
N THR A 74 1.42 -0.28 5.28
CA THR A 74 0.74 0.12 4.04
C THR A 74 -0.07 1.41 4.20
N GLY A 75 0.10 2.13 5.31
CA GLY A 75 -0.69 3.34 5.61
C GLY A 75 -0.53 4.44 4.56
N ASN A 76 0.71 4.69 4.13
CA ASN A 76 1.02 5.60 3.02
C ASN A 76 0.39 5.15 1.69
N PHE A 77 0.34 3.84 1.42
CA PHE A 77 -0.22 3.29 0.18
C PHE A 77 -1.73 3.48 0.17
N ASN A 78 -2.40 3.19 1.29
CA ASN A 78 -3.84 3.41 1.44
C ASN A 78 -4.21 4.90 1.31
N ALA A 79 -3.40 5.80 1.89
CA ALA A 79 -3.60 7.24 1.75
C ALA A 79 -3.45 7.71 0.29
N HIS A 80 -2.50 7.15 -0.46
CA HIS A 80 -2.37 7.39 -1.89
C HIS A 80 -3.58 6.87 -2.66
N ILE A 81 -3.99 5.61 -2.46
CA ILE A 81 -5.13 5.00 -3.16
C ILE A 81 -6.42 5.78 -2.90
N ALA A 82 -6.67 6.21 -1.66
CA ALA A 82 -7.86 6.99 -1.33
C ALA A 82 -7.96 8.31 -2.13
N ARG A 83 -6.82 8.87 -2.58
CA ARG A 83 -6.77 10.07 -3.42
C ARG A 83 -6.71 9.75 -4.92
N CYS A 84 -5.95 8.74 -5.32
CA CYS A 84 -5.77 8.37 -6.73
C CYS A 84 -6.98 7.61 -7.29
N ASP A 85 -7.64 6.81 -6.47
CA ASP A 85 -8.84 6.03 -6.82
C ASP A 85 -9.88 6.12 -5.69
N PRO A 86 -10.51 7.30 -5.50
CA PRO A 86 -11.51 7.47 -4.46
C PRO A 86 -12.68 6.53 -4.72
N GLN A 87 -12.81 5.49 -3.90
CA GLN A 87 -14.01 4.68 -3.90
C GLN A 87 -15.20 5.60 -3.65
N LYS A 88 -16.21 5.56 -4.54
CA LYS A 88 -17.50 6.20 -4.31
C LYS A 88 -18.13 5.58 -3.06
N LYS A 89 -17.87 6.17 -1.90
CA LYS A 89 -18.65 5.89 -0.69
C LYS A 89 -20.08 6.27 -1.04
N GLY A 90 -21.02 5.35 -0.84
CA GLY A 90 -22.43 5.57 -1.16
C GLY A 90 -22.90 6.91 -0.60
N ASN A 91 -23.75 7.61 -1.35
CA ASN A 91 -24.33 8.88 -0.91
C ASN A 91 -25.10 8.63 0.40
N ILE A 92 -25.04 9.58 1.34
CA ILE A 92 -25.74 9.52 2.64
C ILE A 92 -27.26 9.28 2.46
N ALA A 93 -27.79 9.67 1.29
CA ALA A 93 -29.15 9.37 0.84
C ALA A 93 -29.50 7.87 0.86
N ASN A 94 -28.55 6.98 0.52
CA ASN A 94 -28.77 5.53 0.56
C ASN A 94 -28.84 4.99 2.00
N TYR A 95 -28.21 5.68 2.96
CA TYR A 95 -28.26 5.30 4.37
C TYR A 95 -29.55 5.77 5.05
N ALA A 96 -30.09 6.92 4.60
CA ALA A 96 -31.35 7.47 5.10
C ALA A 96 -32.60 6.69 4.65
N ALA A 97 -32.51 5.90 3.57
CA ALA A 97 -33.63 5.12 3.03
C ALA A 97 -34.01 3.90 3.89
N GLY A 98 -33.19 3.50 4.88
CA GLY A 98 -33.37 2.27 5.65
C GLY A 98 -33.81 2.43 7.11
N SER A 99 -33.93 3.66 7.62
CA SER A 99 -34.16 3.89 9.06
C SER A 99 -35.52 4.54 9.34
N THR A 100 -36.62 3.85 9.01
CA THR A 100 -37.92 4.19 9.58
C THR A 100 -38.00 3.58 10.98
N TYR A 101 -37.73 4.40 11.99
CA TYR A 101 -37.98 4.06 13.38
C TYR A 101 -39.49 3.89 13.58
N SER A 102 -39.96 2.65 13.76
CA SER A 102 -41.35 2.40 14.14
C SER A 102 -41.50 2.70 15.63
N ALA A 103 -42.21 3.80 15.95
CA ALA A 103 -42.49 4.17 17.33
C ALA A 103 -43.17 3.01 18.09
N PRO A 104 -42.77 2.72 19.34
CA PRO A 104 -43.43 1.69 20.14
C PRO A 104 -44.89 2.09 20.41
N LYS A 105 -45.83 1.20 20.06
CA LYS A 105 -47.23 1.34 20.45
C LYS A 105 -47.34 0.94 21.92
N PHE A 106 -47.70 1.90 22.76
CA PHE A 106 -48.14 1.66 24.14
C PHE A 106 -49.62 1.29 24.16
#